data_AF-A0A377WK97-F1
#
_entry.id   AF-A0A377WK97-F1
#
_cell.length_a   1.000
_cell.length_b   1.000
_cell.length_c   1.000
_cell.angle_alpha   90.00
_cell.angle_beta   90.00
_cell.angle_gamma   90.00
#
_symmetry.space_group_name_H-M   'P 1'
#
loop_
_entity.id
_entity.type
_entity.pdbx_description
1 polymer ?
#
loop_
_entity_poly.entity_id
_entity_poly.type
_entity_poly.pdbx_seq_one_letter_code
_entity_poly.pdbx_strand_id
1 'polypeptide(L)'
;MSLAEQAGEDAEALLRQLMTIYDVKTLVAELVSVGEQHWSAAILKRVVALGRVAERLRPQEVAHLATLLPSPPAHHPYYGFRFIDLFAGIGGIRSGFEAIGGQCVFTSEWNKHAVRTYKANWYCDPQQHRFNEDIRDITLSQRSDVSDEEAARHIRESSPQHDVLLAGFPCQPFSLAGVSKKNAMGRAHGFACETQGTLFFDVVRIIAARQPAIFVLENVKNLKSHDQGRTFRIIMQTLDELGYEVADAGHTGPDDPKVIDGRHFLPQHRERIVLVGFPSRSAAACWIYAARHRGAVPGGAANIWRATGADGRCEIYSYAGAVEISLSLCPQASGAGQWLWLWPG
;
A
#
# COMPACT_ATOMS: atom_id res chain seq x y z
N MET A 1 14.99 -30.60 -15.86
CA MET A 1 14.58 -31.26 -14.61
C MET A 1 13.55 -32.32 -14.91
N SER A 2 13.67 -33.47 -14.26
CA SER A 2 12.60 -34.47 -14.25
C SER A 2 11.42 -34.00 -13.38
N LEU A 3 10.22 -34.56 -13.61
CA LEU A 3 9.03 -34.24 -12.81
C LEU A 3 9.22 -34.53 -11.31
N ALA A 4 10.03 -35.53 -10.98
CA ALA A 4 10.34 -35.90 -9.59
C ALA A 4 11.29 -34.89 -8.92
N GLU A 5 12.25 -34.35 -9.66
CA GLU A 5 13.13 -33.28 -9.17
C GLU A 5 12.33 -31.99 -8.87
N GLN A 6 11.40 -31.62 -9.77
CA GLN A 6 10.53 -30.46 -9.57
C GLN A 6 9.65 -30.61 -8.34
N ALA A 7 8.97 -31.76 -8.19
CA ALA A 7 8.13 -32.02 -7.02
C ALA A 7 8.91 -32.00 -5.70
N GLY A 8 10.19 -32.40 -5.73
CA GLY A 8 11.07 -32.33 -4.58
C GLY A 8 11.44 -30.91 -4.19
N GLU A 9 11.80 -30.06 -5.16
CA GLU A 9 12.06 -28.64 -4.95
C GLU A 9 10.83 -27.90 -4.42
N ASP A 10 9.64 -28.22 -4.96
CA ASP A 10 8.38 -27.61 -4.54
C ASP A 10 8.05 -27.95 -3.07
N ALA A 11 8.29 -29.19 -2.64
CA ALA A 11 8.07 -29.60 -1.25
C ALA A 11 9.03 -28.91 -0.26
N GLU A 12 10.28 -28.70 -0.68
CA GLU A 12 11.27 -27.98 0.12
C GLU A 12 10.95 -26.48 0.22
N ALA A 13 10.54 -25.87 -0.89
CA ALA A 13 10.10 -24.48 -0.93
C ALA A 13 8.86 -24.25 -0.05
N LEU A 14 7.86 -25.13 -0.14
CA LEU A 14 6.66 -25.11 0.69
C LEU A 14 7.00 -25.12 2.18
N LEU A 15 7.83 -26.08 2.62
CA LEU A 15 8.18 -26.21 4.03
C LEU A 15 9.00 -25.01 4.52
N ARG A 16 9.94 -24.51 3.70
CA ARG A 16 10.71 -23.29 4.01
C ARG A 16 9.77 -22.09 4.18
N GLN A 17 8.78 -21.92 3.31
CA GLN A 17 7.79 -20.85 3.41
C GLN A 17 6.97 -20.97 4.69
N LEU A 18 6.44 -22.15 4.99
CA LEU A 18 5.67 -22.42 6.22
C LEU A 18 6.48 -22.15 7.49
N MET A 19 7.77 -22.46 7.49
CA MET A 19 8.65 -22.16 8.63
C MET A 19 8.90 -20.65 8.85
N THR A 20 8.56 -19.79 7.87
CA THR A 20 8.54 -18.34 8.08
C THR A 20 7.25 -17.86 8.78
N ILE A 21 6.23 -18.72 8.87
CA ILE A 21 4.87 -18.39 9.34
C ILE A 21 4.56 -19.11 10.65
N TYR A 22 4.82 -20.41 10.71
CA TYR A 22 4.50 -21.29 11.83
C TYR A 22 5.76 -21.72 12.56
N ASP A 23 5.65 -21.91 13.88
CA ASP A 23 6.77 -22.46 14.61
C ASP A 23 6.89 -23.97 14.39
N VAL A 24 8.06 -24.52 14.72
CA VAL A 24 8.36 -25.95 14.53
C VAL A 24 7.37 -26.84 15.29
N LYS A 25 6.85 -26.41 16.44
CA LYS A 25 5.92 -27.22 17.23
C LYS A 25 4.57 -27.32 16.52
N THR A 26 4.07 -26.22 15.97
CA THR A 26 2.84 -26.22 15.16
C THR A 26 3.00 -27.11 13.93
N LEU A 27 4.07 -26.95 13.15
CA LEU A 27 4.26 -27.76 11.94
C LEU A 27 4.39 -29.26 12.23
N VAL A 28 5.05 -29.64 13.33
CA VAL A 28 5.10 -31.04 13.76
C VAL A 28 3.71 -31.54 14.16
N ALA A 29 2.90 -30.74 14.84
CA ALA A 29 1.53 -31.14 15.19
C ALA A 29 0.67 -31.37 13.94
N GLU A 30 0.80 -30.50 12.93
CA GLU A 30 0.12 -30.66 11.64
C GLU A 30 0.59 -31.90 10.87
N LEU A 31 1.87 -32.23 10.90
CA LEU A 31 2.38 -33.45 10.28
C LEU A 31 1.94 -34.72 11.02
N VAL A 32 1.91 -34.68 12.35
CA VAL A 32 1.44 -35.81 13.18
C VAL A 32 -0.06 -36.04 13.00
N SER A 33 -0.87 -35.00 12.76
CA SER A 33 -2.31 -35.14 12.57
C SER A 33 -2.69 -35.90 11.29
N VAL A 34 -1.82 -35.85 10.26
CA VAL A 34 -1.97 -36.65 9.03
C VAL A 34 -1.69 -38.15 9.29
N GLY A 35 -0.69 -38.46 10.13
CA GLY A 35 -0.45 -39.82 10.64
C GLY A 35 0.36 -40.75 9.73
N GLU A 36 0.94 -40.29 8.62
CA GLU A 36 1.69 -41.14 7.69
C GLU A 36 3.12 -41.49 8.14
N GLN A 37 3.76 -40.60 8.90
CA GLN A 37 5.12 -40.79 9.42
C GLN A 37 5.24 -40.31 10.86
N HIS A 38 6.21 -40.86 11.58
CA HIS A 38 6.60 -40.29 12.87
C HIS A 38 7.37 -38.97 12.67
N TRP A 39 6.87 -37.91 13.32
CA TRP A 39 7.47 -36.59 13.34
C TRP A 39 7.77 -36.12 14.76
N SER A 40 8.89 -35.42 14.88
CA SER A 40 9.29 -34.68 16.08
C SER A 40 10.02 -33.41 15.66
N ALA A 41 10.13 -32.44 16.57
CA ALA A 41 10.85 -31.19 16.28
C ALA A 41 12.31 -31.44 15.85
N ALA A 42 12.96 -32.47 16.40
CA ALA A 42 14.31 -32.86 16.03
C ALA A 42 14.37 -33.44 14.61
N ILE A 43 13.41 -34.29 14.25
CA ILE A 43 13.31 -34.85 12.89
C ILE A 43 13.08 -33.73 11.88
N LEU A 44 12.11 -32.85 12.12
CA LEU A 44 11.78 -31.77 11.20
C LEU A 44 12.99 -30.85 10.96
N LYS A 45 13.64 -30.39 12.03
CA LYS A 45 14.86 -29.56 11.92
C LYS A 45 15.98 -30.26 11.16
N ARG A 46 16.20 -31.56 11.41
CA ARG A 46 17.25 -32.34 10.74
C ARG A 46 16.97 -32.51 9.24
N VAL A 47 15.72 -32.81 8.89
CA VAL A 47 15.30 -33.01 7.49
C VAL A 47 15.48 -31.72 6.69
N VAL A 48 15.08 -30.58 7.25
CA VAL A 48 15.27 -29.25 6.63
C VAL A 48 16.75 -28.89 6.53
N ALA A 49 17.52 -29.07 7.61
CA ALA A 49 18.95 -28.72 7.61
C ALA A 49 19.79 -29.54 6.61
N LEU A 50 19.36 -30.77 6.30
CA LEU A 50 20.03 -31.66 5.35
C LEU A 50 19.50 -31.54 3.91
N GLY A 51 18.47 -30.72 3.65
CA GLY A 51 17.84 -30.64 2.32
C GLY A 51 17.17 -31.95 1.89
N ARG A 52 16.64 -32.73 2.84
CA ARG A 52 16.05 -34.06 2.59
C ARG A 52 14.53 -34.05 2.73
N VAL A 53 13.92 -32.89 2.55
CA VAL A 53 12.47 -32.69 2.71
C VAL A 53 11.70 -33.57 1.72
N ALA A 54 12.08 -33.55 0.45
CA ALA A 54 11.48 -34.34 -0.62
C ALA A 54 11.51 -35.86 -0.39
N GLU A 55 12.56 -36.37 0.25
CA GLU A 55 12.71 -37.80 0.55
C GLU A 55 11.83 -38.25 1.73
N ARG A 56 11.58 -37.32 2.66
CA ARG A 56 10.90 -37.60 3.91
C ARG A 56 9.40 -37.39 3.82
N LEU A 57 8.97 -36.22 3.31
CA LEU A 57 7.55 -35.88 3.20
C LEU A 57 6.84 -36.84 2.25
N ARG A 58 5.61 -37.17 2.59
CA ARG A 58 4.72 -37.99 1.77
C ARG A 58 3.67 -37.12 1.06
N PRO A 59 3.09 -37.59 -0.05
CA PRO A 59 2.17 -36.77 -0.84
C PRO A 59 0.99 -36.20 -0.04
N GLN A 60 0.43 -36.95 0.91
CA GLN A 60 -0.68 -36.47 1.74
C GLN A 60 -0.22 -35.41 2.75
N GLU A 61 0.97 -35.57 3.34
CA GLU A 61 1.58 -34.55 4.20
C GLU A 61 1.86 -33.24 3.43
N VAL A 62 2.38 -33.33 2.21
CA VAL A 62 2.60 -32.16 1.34
C VAL A 62 1.27 -31.47 1.02
N ALA A 63 0.25 -32.24 0.64
CA ALA A 63 -1.07 -31.70 0.35
C ALA A 63 -1.69 -31.02 1.58
N HIS A 64 -1.59 -31.63 2.77
CA HIS A 64 -2.05 -31.04 4.03
C HIS A 64 -1.33 -29.74 4.36
N LEU A 65 0.01 -29.75 4.33
CA LEU A 65 0.82 -28.56 4.59
C LEU A 65 0.53 -27.41 3.62
N ALA A 66 0.24 -27.71 2.34
CA ALA A 66 -0.14 -26.70 1.36
C ALA A 66 -1.45 -25.97 1.75
N THR A 67 -2.37 -26.63 2.45
CA THR A 67 -3.62 -25.99 2.92
C THR A 67 -3.40 -24.93 4.00
N LEU A 68 -2.23 -24.92 4.64
CA LEU A 68 -1.87 -23.91 5.64
C LEU A 68 -1.41 -22.59 4.99
N LEU A 69 -1.23 -22.55 3.67
CA LEU A 69 -0.94 -21.32 2.94
C LEU A 69 -2.21 -20.73 2.31
N PRO A 70 -2.35 -19.40 2.29
CA PRO A 70 -3.47 -18.76 1.60
C PRO A 70 -3.37 -19.00 0.09
N SER A 71 -4.50 -19.34 -0.51
CA SER A 71 -4.63 -19.45 -1.97
C SER A 71 -4.73 -18.06 -2.62
N PRO A 72 -4.28 -17.91 -3.88
CA PRO A 72 -4.51 -16.66 -4.61
C PRO A 72 -6.00 -16.37 -4.78
N PRO A 73 -6.40 -15.09 -4.93
CA PRO A 73 -7.79 -14.74 -5.18
C PRO A 73 -8.27 -15.27 -6.54
N ALA A 74 -9.59 -15.44 -6.70
CA ALA A 74 -10.19 -16.05 -7.89
C ALA A 74 -9.89 -15.33 -9.22
N HIS A 75 -9.60 -14.02 -9.17
CA HIS A 75 -9.24 -13.21 -10.33
C HIS A 75 -7.75 -13.28 -10.69
N HIS A 76 -6.91 -13.93 -9.88
CA HIS A 76 -5.49 -14.12 -10.19
C HIS A 76 -5.30 -14.83 -11.55
N PRO A 77 -4.34 -14.41 -12.40
CA PRO A 77 -3.31 -13.39 -12.18
C PRO A 77 -3.71 -11.97 -12.65
N TYR A 78 -4.98 -11.72 -12.97
CA TYR A 78 -5.45 -10.45 -13.52
C TYR A 78 -6.04 -9.54 -12.44
N TYR A 79 -5.36 -8.44 -12.15
CA TYR A 79 -5.75 -7.46 -11.12
C TYR A 79 -6.16 -6.14 -11.75
N GLY A 80 -7.11 -5.43 -11.12
CA GLY A 80 -7.64 -4.16 -11.62
C GLY A 80 -6.70 -2.97 -11.38
N PHE A 81 -5.93 -3.01 -10.29
CA PHE A 81 -4.97 -1.97 -9.90
C PHE A 81 -3.93 -2.54 -8.92
N ARG A 82 -2.86 -1.79 -8.67
CA ARG A 82 -1.76 -2.15 -7.76
C ARG A 82 -1.77 -1.24 -6.53
N PHE A 83 -1.53 -1.80 -5.36
CA PHE A 83 -1.41 -1.03 -4.13
C PHE A 83 -0.25 -1.50 -3.23
N ILE A 84 0.17 -0.61 -2.34
CA ILE A 84 1.13 -0.94 -1.27
C ILE A 84 0.49 -0.77 0.10
N ASP A 85 1.01 -1.49 1.09
CA ASP A 85 0.44 -1.59 2.43
C ASP A 85 1.52 -1.29 3.49
N LEU A 86 1.56 -0.04 3.97
CA LEU A 86 2.55 0.45 4.92
C LEU A 86 2.01 0.41 6.36
N PHE A 87 2.83 -0.06 7.30
CA PHE A 87 2.42 -0.31 8.69
C PHE A 87 1.20 -1.24 8.75
N ALA A 88 1.28 -2.33 7.97
CA ALA A 88 0.15 -3.15 7.58
C ALA A 88 -0.50 -3.92 8.75
N GLY A 89 0.22 -4.14 9.84
CA GLY A 89 -0.19 -5.02 10.92
C GLY A 89 -0.51 -6.41 10.37
N ILE A 90 -1.76 -6.82 10.52
CA ILE A 90 -2.27 -8.12 10.02
C ILE A 90 -3.08 -8.01 8.71
N GLY A 91 -3.07 -6.84 8.05
CA GLY A 91 -3.70 -6.62 6.74
C GLY A 91 -5.16 -6.16 6.79
N GLY A 92 -5.54 -5.39 7.81
CA GLY A 92 -6.91 -4.88 7.95
C GLY A 92 -7.34 -3.99 6.78
N ILE A 93 -6.49 -3.03 6.38
CA ILE A 93 -6.77 -2.12 5.26
C ILE A 93 -6.69 -2.89 3.93
N ARG A 94 -5.66 -3.73 3.75
CA ARG A 94 -5.48 -4.62 2.58
C ARG A 94 -6.74 -5.39 2.20
N SER A 95 -7.44 -5.95 3.19
CA SER A 95 -8.68 -6.70 2.99
C SER A 95 -9.70 -5.97 2.12
N GLY A 96 -9.92 -4.67 2.38
CA GLY A 96 -10.86 -3.86 1.60
C GLY A 96 -10.43 -3.66 0.15
N PHE A 97 -9.13 -3.53 -0.10
CA PHE A 97 -8.59 -3.26 -1.45
C PHE A 97 -8.43 -4.53 -2.29
N GLU A 98 -8.13 -5.68 -1.69
CA GLU A 98 -8.18 -6.96 -2.42
C GLU A 98 -9.60 -7.35 -2.79
N ALA A 99 -10.59 -7.05 -1.94
CA ALA A 99 -12.00 -7.34 -2.21
C ALA A 99 -12.53 -6.66 -3.49
N ILE A 100 -11.92 -5.56 -3.91
CA ILE A 100 -12.24 -4.83 -5.15
C ILE A 100 -11.24 -5.10 -6.30
N GLY A 101 -10.45 -6.18 -6.20
CA GLY A 101 -9.57 -6.65 -7.28
C GLY A 101 -8.16 -6.02 -7.29
N GLY A 102 -7.73 -5.42 -6.18
CA GLY A 102 -6.39 -4.86 -6.06
C GLY A 102 -5.29 -5.92 -5.85
N GLN A 103 -4.11 -5.68 -6.42
CA GLN A 103 -2.89 -6.46 -6.15
C GLN A 103 -2.02 -5.75 -5.10
N CYS A 104 -1.75 -6.40 -3.97
CA CYS A 104 -0.73 -5.92 -3.05
C CYS A 104 0.67 -6.24 -3.62
N VAL A 105 1.52 -5.23 -3.80
CA VAL A 105 2.84 -5.39 -4.45
C VAL A 105 4.02 -5.07 -3.51
N PHE A 106 3.72 -4.49 -2.35
CA PHE A 106 4.70 -4.20 -1.30
C PHE A 106 4.00 -4.07 0.05
N THR A 107 4.60 -4.66 1.08
CA THR A 107 4.13 -4.58 2.47
C THR A 107 5.27 -4.18 3.38
N SER A 108 5.04 -3.19 4.24
CA SER A 108 5.97 -2.83 5.32
C SER A 108 5.31 -3.06 6.68
N GLU A 109 5.92 -3.90 7.51
CA GLU A 109 5.46 -4.18 8.88
C GLU A 109 6.63 -4.65 9.75
N TRP A 110 6.86 -3.93 10.85
CA TRP A 110 8.01 -4.14 11.74
C TRP A 110 7.78 -5.29 12.73
N ASN A 111 6.54 -5.54 13.13
CA ASN A 111 6.22 -6.57 14.12
C ASN A 111 6.21 -7.96 13.46
N LYS A 112 7.25 -8.75 13.77
CA LYS A 112 7.44 -10.11 13.24
C LYS A 112 6.26 -11.05 13.51
N HIS A 113 5.54 -10.87 14.62
CA HIS A 113 4.34 -11.68 14.91
C HIS A 113 3.15 -11.27 14.05
N ALA A 114 3.01 -9.96 13.76
CA ALA A 114 2.01 -9.47 12.84
C ALA A 114 2.29 -9.97 11.41
N VAL A 115 3.55 -9.91 10.96
CA VAL A 115 3.99 -10.46 9.65
C VAL A 115 3.66 -11.95 9.52
N ARG A 116 3.90 -12.75 10.57
CA ARG A 116 3.52 -14.18 10.57
C ARG A 116 2.03 -14.35 10.34
N THR A 117 1.20 -13.61 11.08
CA THR A 117 -0.26 -13.65 10.92
C THR A 117 -0.68 -13.18 9.53
N TYR A 118 -0.05 -12.13 9.02
CA TYR A 118 -0.29 -11.58 7.69
C TYR A 118 -0.04 -12.62 6.59
N LYS A 119 1.15 -13.26 6.61
CA LYS A 119 1.52 -14.29 5.62
C LYS A 119 0.66 -15.55 5.68
N ALA A 120 0.09 -15.86 6.85
CA ALA A 120 -0.85 -16.97 7.00
C ALA A 120 -2.21 -16.71 6.35
N ASN A 121 -2.60 -15.44 6.15
CA ASN A 121 -3.94 -15.07 5.70
C ASN A 121 -3.96 -14.45 4.29
N TRP A 122 -2.83 -13.90 3.82
CA TRP A 122 -2.77 -13.16 2.57
C TRP A 122 -1.79 -13.80 1.58
N TYR A 123 -2.28 -14.12 0.38
CA TYR A 123 -1.43 -14.63 -0.70
C TYR A 123 -0.38 -13.58 -1.10
N CYS A 124 0.90 -13.97 -1.04
CA CYS A 124 2.03 -13.09 -1.36
C CYS A 124 3.00 -13.84 -2.28
N ASP A 125 2.87 -13.63 -3.58
CA ASP A 125 3.80 -14.17 -4.58
C ASP A 125 5.17 -13.46 -4.45
N PRO A 126 6.27 -14.16 -4.09
CA PRO A 126 7.59 -13.56 -3.94
C PRO A 126 8.14 -12.91 -5.21
N GLN A 127 7.62 -13.24 -6.39
CA GLN A 127 8.02 -12.61 -7.65
C GLN A 127 7.35 -11.25 -7.87
N GLN A 128 6.16 -11.04 -7.29
CA GLN A 128 5.32 -9.86 -7.51
C GLN A 128 5.13 -8.99 -6.26
N HIS A 129 5.48 -9.53 -5.09
CA HIS A 129 5.31 -8.91 -3.78
C HIS A 129 6.61 -8.93 -2.98
N ARG A 130 6.86 -7.86 -2.22
CA ARG A 130 8.02 -7.75 -1.33
C ARG A 130 7.60 -7.31 0.06
N PHE A 131 8.27 -7.88 1.07
CA PHE A 131 8.16 -7.45 2.46
C PHE A 131 9.33 -6.56 2.86
N ASN A 132 9.06 -5.60 3.74
CA ASN A 132 10.03 -4.79 4.44
C ASN A 132 9.69 -4.79 5.94
N GLU A 133 10.69 -4.87 6.81
CA GLU A 133 10.50 -4.79 8.27
C GLU A 133 10.54 -3.33 8.73
N ASP A 134 11.64 -2.63 8.46
CA ASP A 134 11.83 -1.22 8.84
C ASP A 134 11.74 -0.31 7.61
N ILE A 135 10.71 0.54 7.57
CA ILE A 135 10.49 1.45 6.45
C ILE A 135 11.65 2.44 6.25
N ARG A 136 12.42 2.71 7.31
CA ARG A 136 13.56 3.64 7.29
C ARG A 136 14.72 3.10 6.46
N ASP A 137 14.81 1.79 6.29
CA ASP A 137 15.77 1.17 5.37
C ASP A 137 15.43 1.48 3.92
N ILE A 138 14.14 1.69 3.62
CA ILE A 138 13.67 2.05 2.27
C ILE A 138 13.80 3.54 2.03
N THR A 139 13.38 4.35 3.00
CA THR A 139 13.37 5.80 2.84
C THR A 139 14.73 6.42 3.09
N LEU A 140 15.63 5.75 3.81
CA LEU A 140 16.91 6.29 4.28
C LEU A 140 16.73 7.54 5.17
N SER A 141 15.64 7.64 5.93
CA SER A 141 15.32 8.83 6.75
C SER A 141 16.25 9.09 7.92
N GLN A 142 17.03 8.09 8.33
CA GLN A 142 18.05 8.24 9.38
C GLN A 142 19.40 8.75 8.85
N ARG A 143 19.61 8.76 7.53
CA ARG A 143 20.88 9.15 6.92
C ARG A 143 20.86 10.61 6.50
N SER A 144 21.61 11.45 7.22
CA SER A 144 21.75 12.87 6.93
C SER A 144 22.70 13.19 5.77
N ASP A 145 23.47 12.20 5.32
CA ASP A 145 24.44 12.30 4.22
C ASP A 145 23.84 11.94 2.86
N VAL A 146 22.59 11.50 2.81
CA VAL A 146 21.85 11.14 1.59
C VAL A 146 20.99 12.32 1.14
N SER A 147 21.12 12.72 -0.11
CA SER A 147 20.25 13.74 -0.71
C SER A 147 18.82 13.24 -0.91
N ASP A 148 17.86 14.16 -1.00
CA ASP A 148 16.45 13.79 -1.22
C ASP A 148 16.25 13.02 -2.53
N GLU A 149 17.00 13.34 -3.59
CA GLU A 149 16.91 12.63 -4.87
C GLU A 149 17.50 11.21 -4.81
N GLU A 150 18.60 11.01 -4.09
CA GLU A 150 19.17 9.68 -3.88
C GLU A 150 18.22 8.78 -3.09
N ALA A 151 17.61 9.31 -2.03
CA ALA A 151 16.59 8.58 -1.29
C ALA A 151 15.35 8.31 -2.12
N ALA A 152 14.87 9.28 -2.92
CA ALA A 152 13.74 9.06 -3.82
C ALA A 152 14.03 7.95 -4.84
N ARG A 153 15.27 7.88 -5.36
CA ARG A 153 15.72 6.78 -6.22
C ARG A 153 15.71 5.44 -5.50
N HIS A 154 16.26 5.38 -4.28
CA HIS A 154 16.27 4.15 -3.47
C HIS A 154 14.86 3.63 -3.16
N ILE A 155 13.93 4.54 -2.82
CA ILE A 155 12.50 4.22 -2.65
C ILE A 155 11.93 3.62 -3.95
N ARG A 156 12.25 4.19 -5.11
CA ARG A 156 11.79 3.71 -6.42
C ARG A 156 12.42 2.37 -6.85
N GLU A 157 13.53 1.96 -6.28
CA GLU A 157 14.11 0.64 -6.53
C GLU A 157 13.48 -0.44 -5.62
N SER A 158 13.12 -0.03 -4.40
CA SER A 158 12.68 -0.95 -3.35
C SER A 158 11.16 -1.18 -3.30
N SER A 159 10.38 -0.10 -3.36
CA SER A 159 8.90 -0.13 -3.29
C SER A 159 8.33 0.06 -4.68
N PRO A 160 7.77 -0.93 -5.38
CA PRO A 160 7.33 -0.85 -6.79
C PRO A 160 6.32 0.27 -7.10
N GLN A 161 6.11 0.55 -8.40
CA GLN A 161 5.05 1.45 -8.85
C GLN A 161 3.67 0.87 -8.49
N HIS A 162 2.78 1.75 -8.04
CA HIS A 162 1.44 1.42 -7.55
C HIS A 162 0.48 2.59 -7.79
N ASP A 163 -0.81 2.27 -7.84
CA ASP A 163 -1.89 3.22 -8.04
C ASP A 163 -2.42 3.76 -6.70
N VAL A 164 -2.46 2.90 -5.68
CA VAL A 164 -2.98 3.23 -4.35
C VAL A 164 -1.93 2.99 -3.27
N LEU A 165 -1.72 3.95 -2.37
CA LEU A 165 -0.90 3.80 -1.17
C LEU A 165 -1.78 3.70 0.07
N LEU A 166 -1.59 2.65 0.87
CA LEU A 166 -2.26 2.46 2.15
C LEU A 166 -1.26 2.63 3.28
N ALA A 167 -1.62 3.37 4.34
CA ALA A 167 -0.74 3.54 5.50
C ALA A 167 -1.49 3.75 6.82
N GLY A 168 -1.25 2.87 7.81
CA GLY A 168 -1.72 3.02 9.20
C GLY A 168 -0.63 3.55 10.12
N PHE A 169 -0.13 4.76 9.88
CA PHE A 169 1.03 5.28 10.60
C PHE A 169 0.70 5.68 12.06
N PRO A 170 1.62 5.48 13.03
CA PRO A 170 1.35 5.81 14.43
C PRO A 170 1.27 7.33 14.66
N CYS A 171 0.42 7.75 15.60
CA CYS A 171 0.29 9.14 16.02
C CYS A 171 1.52 9.57 16.84
N GLN A 172 2.43 10.35 16.25
CA GLN A 172 3.62 10.89 16.91
C GLN A 172 3.56 12.44 16.92
N PRO A 173 3.93 13.12 18.02
CA PRO A 173 4.07 14.57 18.00
C PRO A 173 5.25 15.00 17.11
N PHE A 174 5.09 16.09 16.38
CA PHE A 174 6.16 16.66 15.55
C PHE A 174 7.07 17.55 16.42
N SER A 175 8.18 16.98 16.90
CA SER A 175 9.13 17.72 17.74
C SER A 175 10.13 18.55 16.90
N LEU A 176 10.34 19.80 17.28
CA LEU A 176 11.28 20.73 16.63
C LEU A 176 12.77 20.39 16.78
N ALA A 177 13.13 19.31 17.50
CA ALA A 177 14.51 19.04 17.89
C ALA A 177 15.49 18.87 16.70
N GLY A 178 15.00 18.42 15.53
CA GLY A 178 15.78 18.37 14.27
C GLY A 178 15.81 19.69 13.50
N VAL A 179 14.78 20.52 13.64
CA VAL A 179 14.61 21.81 12.95
C VAL A 179 15.47 22.89 13.61
N SER A 180 15.55 22.91 14.94
CA SER A 180 16.30 23.93 15.70
C SER A 180 17.79 23.95 15.38
N LYS A 181 18.41 22.78 15.09
CA LYS A 181 19.83 22.70 14.72
C LYS A 181 20.11 23.21 13.29
N LYS A 182 19.14 23.10 12.38
CA LYS A 182 19.24 23.59 10.99
C LYS A 182 18.86 25.08 10.87
N ASN A 183 17.90 25.54 11.66
CA ASN A 183 17.55 26.96 11.78
C ASN A 183 18.70 27.79 12.37
N ALA A 184 19.43 27.25 13.36
CA ALA A 184 20.63 27.89 13.90
C ALA A 184 21.80 27.99 12.89
N MET A 185 21.78 27.21 11.82
CA MET A 185 22.76 27.23 10.72
C MET A 185 22.26 27.98 9.47
N GLY A 186 21.16 28.73 9.56
CA GLY A 186 20.67 29.59 8.47
C GLY A 186 20.14 28.86 7.23
N ARG A 187 19.83 27.55 7.33
CA ARG A 187 19.24 26.77 6.22
C ARG A 187 17.76 26.52 6.49
N ALA A 188 16.91 27.43 6.00
CA ALA A 188 15.47 27.19 5.93
C ALA A 188 15.17 26.29 4.71
N HIS A 189 15.07 24.97 4.89
CA HIS A 189 14.80 24.05 3.77
C HIS A 189 13.64 23.09 4.08
N GLY A 190 12.47 23.42 3.52
CA GLY A 190 11.41 22.47 3.10
C GLY A 190 10.47 21.89 4.17
N PHE A 191 9.32 21.42 3.70
CA PHE A 191 8.24 20.77 4.47
C PHE A 191 8.67 19.47 5.17
N ALA A 192 9.71 18.81 4.62
CA ALA A 192 10.42 17.69 5.22
C ALA A 192 11.02 18.02 6.59
N CYS A 193 11.31 19.29 6.89
CA CYS A 193 11.95 19.69 8.13
C CYS A 193 11.00 19.52 9.33
N GLU A 194 9.71 19.86 9.19
CA GLU A 194 8.76 19.81 10.31
C GLU A 194 8.31 18.40 10.69
N THR A 195 8.33 17.47 9.73
CA THR A 195 7.93 16.08 9.94
C THR A 195 9.10 15.16 10.28
N GLN A 196 10.34 15.64 10.13
CA GLN A 196 11.57 14.88 10.38
C GLN A 196 11.58 14.21 11.76
N GLY A 197 11.96 12.93 11.77
CA GLY A 197 12.01 12.10 12.98
C GLY A 197 10.72 11.34 13.29
N THR A 198 9.66 11.50 12.49
CA THR A 198 8.41 10.73 12.59
C THR A 198 8.25 9.74 11.44
N LEU A 199 7.47 8.69 11.65
CA LEU A 199 7.11 7.73 10.60
C LEU A 199 6.17 8.34 9.54
N PHE A 200 5.49 9.44 9.85
CA PHE A 200 4.75 10.20 8.84
C PHE A 200 5.69 10.80 7.78
N PHE A 201 6.90 11.20 8.15
CA PHE A 201 7.91 11.65 7.19
C PHE A 201 8.29 10.55 6.20
N ASP A 202 8.40 9.30 6.66
CA ASP A 202 8.67 8.16 5.79
C ASP A 202 7.53 7.94 4.77
N VAL A 203 6.27 8.05 5.20
CA VAL A 203 5.09 8.00 4.31
C VAL A 203 5.16 9.12 3.26
N VAL A 204 5.41 10.35 3.70
CA VAL A 204 5.53 11.54 2.83
C VAL A 204 6.62 11.35 1.77
N ARG A 205 7.78 10.80 2.13
CA ARG A 205 8.86 10.52 1.16
C ARG A 205 8.44 9.50 0.11
N ILE A 206 7.67 8.48 0.51
CA ILE A 206 7.17 7.47 -0.43
C ILE A 206 6.13 8.07 -1.37
N ILE A 207 5.16 8.84 -0.85
CA ILE A 207 4.20 9.58 -1.67
C ILE A 207 4.93 10.51 -2.64
N ALA A 208 5.91 11.28 -2.18
CA ALA A 208 6.70 12.18 -3.01
C ALA A 208 7.44 11.44 -4.14
N ALA A 209 8.07 10.30 -3.82
CA ALA A 209 8.88 9.54 -4.77
C ALA A 209 8.06 8.70 -5.77
N ARG A 210 6.87 8.22 -5.37
CA ARG A 210 6.02 7.32 -6.16
C ARG A 210 4.79 7.96 -6.78
N GLN A 211 4.33 9.06 -6.20
CA GLN A 211 3.19 9.85 -6.66
C GLN A 211 1.96 8.96 -6.91
N PRO A 212 1.48 8.13 -5.96
CA PRO A 212 0.33 7.27 -6.20
C PRO A 212 -0.92 8.08 -6.64
N ALA A 213 -1.78 7.51 -7.47
CA ALA A 213 -3.01 8.16 -7.90
C ALA A 213 -3.99 8.39 -6.74
N ILE A 214 -3.93 7.55 -5.70
CA ILE A 214 -4.72 7.69 -4.47
C ILE A 214 -3.84 7.31 -3.28
N PHE A 215 -4.02 7.96 -2.15
CA PHE A 215 -3.59 7.39 -0.87
C PHE A 215 -4.75 7.30 0.12
N VAL A 216 -4.66 6.35 1.04
CA VAL A 216 -5.55 6.22 2.20
C VAL A 216 -4.69 6.07 3.45
N LEU A 217 -4.77 7.09 4.32
CA LEU A 217 -4.07 7.10 5.59
C LEU A 217 -5.07 6.89 6.73
N GLU A 218 -4.78 5.97 7.63
CA GLU A 218 -5.57 5.71 8.84
C GLU A 218 -4.83 6.24 10.06
N ASN A 219 -5.58 6.84 11.00
CA ASN A 219 -5.03 7.26 12.28
C ASN A 219 -6.11 7.32 13.39
N VAL A 220 -5.68 7.66 14.61
CA VAL A 220 -6.55 7.82 15.78
C VAL A 220 -7.59 8.92 15.59
N LYS A 221 -8.81 8.72 16.14
CA LYS A 221 -9.91 9.70 16.06
C LYS A 221 -9.56 11.10 16.59
N ASN A 222 -8.67 11.16 17.58
CA ASN A 222 -8.27 12.40 18.26
C ASN A 222 -7.11 13.11 17.55
N LEU A 223 -6.75 12.73 16.32
CA LEU A 223 -5.64 13.36 15.59
C LEU A 223 -5.81 14.88 15.48
N LYS A 224 -7.06 15.36 15.34
CA LYS A 224 -7.39 16.78 15.25
C LYS A 224 -7.11 17.61 16.50
N SER A 225 -7.21 17.01 17.68
CA SER A 225 -6.96 17.67 18.96
C SER A 225 -5.57 17.38 19.52
N HIS A 226 -4.84 16.43 18.92
CA HIS A 226 -3.49 16.07 19.29
C HIS A 226 -2.53 17.27 19.16
N ASP A 227 -1.67 17.46 20.15
CA ASP A 227 -0.69 18.56 20.20
C ASP A 227 -1.33 19.93 19.91
N GLN A 228 -2.49 20.20 20.54
CA GLN A 228 -3.28 21.43 20.33
C GLN A 228 -3.66 21.66 18.85
N GLY A 229 -3.87 20.58 18.10
CA GLY A 229 -4.19 20.58 16.68
C GLY A 229 -3.01 20.87 15.75
N ARG A 230 -1.80 21.00 16.29
CA ARG A 230 -0.58 21.20 15.48
C ARG A 230 -0.31 19.99 14.59
N THR A 231 -0.44 18.78 15.11
CA THR A 231 -0.16 17.55 14.36
C THR A 231 -1.04 17.43 13.12
N PHE A 232 -2.35 17.55 13.28
CA PHE A 232 -3.28 17.50 12.16
C PHE A 232 -3.02 18.59 11.11
N ARG A 233 -2.74 19.82 11.55
CA ARG A 233 -2.44 20.93 10.65
C ARG A 233 -1.21 20.67 9.80
N ILE A 234 -0.10 20.21 10.41
CA ILE A 234 1.14 19.88 9.70
C ILE A 234 0.89 18.76 8.69
N ILE A 235 0.13 17.72 9.07
CA ILE A 235 -0.23 16.62 8.17
C ILE A 235 -0.98 17.15 6.94
N MET A 236 -2.08 17.89 7.15
CA MET A 236 -2.92 18.40 6.06
C MET A 236 -2.14 19.36 5.15
N GLN A 237 -1.35 20.26 5.71
CA GLN A 237 -0.49 21.17 4.97
C GLN A 237 0.55 20.42 4.13
N THR A 238 1.22 19.43 4.72
CA THR A 238 2.24 18.64 4.00
C THR A 238 1.62 17.88 2.82
N LEU A 239 0.42 17.33 2.98
CA LEU A 239 -0.28 16.62 1.89
C LEU A 239 -0.71 17.56 0.77
N ASP A 240 -1.17 18.78 1.11
CA ASP A 240 -1.51 19.82 0.13
C ASP A 240 -0.27 20.29 -0.66
N GLU A 241 0.86 20.50 0.03
CA GLU A 241 2.14 20.89 -0.58
C GLU A 241 2.75 19.80 -1.47
N LEU A 242 2.45 18.52 -1.21
CA LEU A 242 2.77 17.41 -2.11
C LEU A 242 1.89 17.40 -3.37
N GLY A 243 0.88 18.29 -3.45
CA GLY A 243 -0.04 18.40 -4.55
C GLY A 243 -1.24 17.48 -4.45
N TYR A 244 -1.63 17.04 -3.24
CA TYR A 244 -2.79 16.18 -3.01
C TYR A 244 -3.92 16.92 -2.27
N GLU A 245 -5.12 16.78 -2.81
CA GLU A 245 -6.36 17.25 -2.19
C GLU A 245 -6.95 16.11 -1.34
N VAL A 246 -7.13 16.36 -0.05
CA VAL A 246 -7.71 15.39 0.89
C VAL A 246 -9.23 15.55 0.92
N ALA A 247 -9.95 14.44 0.78
CA ALA A 247 -11.40 14.40 0.89
C ALA A 247 -11.86 15.05 2.20
N ASP A 248 -12.85 15.94 2.09
CA ASP A 248 -13.43 16.66 3.22
C ASP A 248 -12.42 17.49 4.06
N ALA A 249 -11.32 17.95 3.46
CA ALA A 249 -10.30 18.75 4.15
C ALA A 249 -10.88 20.00 4.84
N GLY A 250 -11.90 20.63 4.25
CA GLY A 250 -12.58 21.81 4.82
C GLY A 250 -13.48 21.52 6.04
N HIS A 251 -13.85 20.26 6.27
CA HIS A 251 -14.71 19.87 7.39
C HIS A 251 -13.87 19.58 8.65
N THR A 252 -13.98 20.41 9.69
CA THR A 252 -13.21 20.25 10.94
C THR A 252 -14.08 20.16 12.21
N GLY A 253 -15.40 20.26 12.05
CA GLY A 253 -16.38 20.24 13.14
C GLY A 253 -16.51 18.91 13.89
N PRO A 254 -17.50 18.82 14.81
CA PRO A 254 -17.78 17.59 15.56
C PRO A 254 -18.27 16.45 14.66
N ASP A 255 -19.01 16.76 13.59
CA ASP A 255 -19.57 15.81 12.62
C ASP A 255 -18.63 15.58 11.43
N ASP A 256 -17.33 15.46 11.70
CA ASP A 256 -16.33 15.33 10.65
C ASP A 256 -16.44 13.98 9.92
N PRO A 257 -16.73 13.98 8.60
CA PRO A 257 -16.93 12.75 7.83
C PRO A 257 -15.66 11.91 7.70
N LYS A 258 -14.48 12.48 7.97
CA LYS A 258 -13.23 11.72 8.03
C LYS A 258 -13.18 10.78 9.23
N VAL A 259 -14.01 10.98 10.27
CA VAL A 259 -14.08 10.10 11.43
C VAL A 259 -15.16 9.05 11.21
N ILE A 260 -14.74 7.79 11.07
CA ILE A 260 -15.63 6.65 10.80
C ILE A 260 -15.63 5.73 12.01
N ASP A 261 -16.82 5.35 12.50
CA ASP A 261 -16.99 4.39 13.58
C ASP A 261 -17.25 2.98 13.05
N GLY A 262 -16.42 2.01 13.50
CA GLY A 262 -16.61 0.59 13.25
C GLY A 262 -17.97 0.05 13.71
N ARG A 263 -18.67 0.73 14.63
CA ARG A 263 -20.00 0.33 15.12
C ARG A 263 -21.04 0.13 14.02
N HIS A 264 -20.85 0.82 12.90
CA HIS A 264 -21.77 0.79 11.76
C HIS A 264 -21.61 -0.49 10.92
N PHE A 265 -20.53 -1.25 11.15
CA PHE A 265 -20.21 -2.48 10.42
C PHE A 265 -20.16 -3.70 11.34
N LEU A 266 -19.68 -3.52 12.58
CA LEU A 266 -19.55 -4.56 13.60
C LEU A 266 -20.03 -4.03 14.95
N PRO A 267 -20.48 -4.86 15.90
CA PRO A 267 -20.98 -4.42 17.20
C PRO A 267 -19.86 -3.98 18.17
N GLN A 268 -19.01 -3.06 17.73
CA GLN A 268 -17.89 -2.51 18.51
C GLN A 268 -17.71 -1.01 18.19
N HIS A 269 -17.69 -0.18 19.22
CA HIS A 269 -17.24 1.21 19.08
C HIS A 269 -15.75 1.26 18.78
N ARG A 270 -15.39 1.79 17.61
CA ARG A 270 -14.02 1.95 17.18
C ARG A 270 -13.94 3.04 16.12
N GLU A 271 -13.81 4.27 16.58
CA GLU A 271 -13.64 5.42 15.70
C GLU A 271 -12.18 5.58 15.25
N ARG A 272 -11.99 5.89 13.97
CA ARG A 272 -10.70 6.23 13.34
C ARG A 272 -10.89 7.39 12.38
N ILE A 273 -9.85 8.21 12.22
CA ILE A 273 -9.81 9.19 11.15
C ILE A 273 -9.20 8.55 9.90
N VAL A 274 -9.82 8.80 8.75
CA VAL A 274 -9.38 8.30 7.45
C VAL A 274 -9.12 9.50 6.54
N LEU A 275 -7.89 9.64 6.05
CA LEU A 275 -7.49 10.69 5.13
C LEU A 275 -7.33 10.07 3.74
N VAL A 276 -8.24 10.40 2.83
CA VAL A 276 -8.21 9.93 1.44
C VAL A 276 -7.72 11.08 0.56
N GLY A 277 -6.58 10.90 -0.11
CA GLY A 277 -5.97 11.93 -0.94
C GLY A 277 -5.99 11.60 -2.42
N PHE A 278 -6.23 12.62 -3.23
CA PHE A 278 -6.21 12.58 -4.69
C PHE A 278 -5.26 13.66 -5.22
N PRO A 279 -4.54 13.46 -6.33
CA PRO A 279 -3.79 14.52 -6.97
C PRO A 279 -4.68 15.73 -7.25
N SER A 280 -4.27 16.90 -6.80
CA SER A 280 -4.92 18.17 -7.08
C SER A 280 -5.11 18.36 -8.60
N ARG A 281 -6.16 19.08 -9.03
CA ARG A 281 -6.46 19.29 -10.46
C ARG A 281 -5.26 19.78 -11.29
N SER A 282 -4.39 20.58 -10.69
CA SER A 282 -3.13 21.05 -11.31
C SER A 282 -2.08 19.94 -11.43
N ALA A 283 -1.95 19.08 -10.41
CA ALA A 283 -1.07 17.91 -10.44
C ALA A 283 -1.61 16.80 -11.37
N ALA A 284 -2.92 16.62 -11.45
CA ALA A 284 -3.57 15.68 -12.37
C ALA A 284 -3.28 16.02 -13.85
N ALA A 285 -3.27 17.31 -14.20
CA ALA A 285 -2.86 17.77 -15.53
C ALA A 285 -1.38 17.44 -15.83
N CYS A 286 -0.48 17.61 -14.85
CA CYS A 286 0.92 17.18 -14.97
C CYS A 286 1.09 15.65 -15.04
N TRP A 287 0.25 14.89 -14.34
CA TRP A 287 0.22 13.43 -14.37
C TRP A 287 -0.16 12.89 -15.76
N ILE A 288 -1.22 13.44 -16.36
CA ILE A 288 -1.62 13.11 -17.74
C ILE A 288 -0.49 13.46 -18.71
N TYR A 289 0.18 14.60 -18.52
CA TYR A 289 1.31 15.02 -19.35
C TYR A 289 2.51 14.07 -19.24
N ALA A 290 2.88 13.64 -18.03
CA ALA A 290 3.99 12.74 -17.77
C ALA A 290 3.73 11.30 -18.27
N ALA A 291 2.51 10.78 -18.10
CA ALA A 291 2.10 9.48 -18.62
C ALA A 291 2.14 9.44 -20.16
N ARG A 292 1.77 10.55 -20.81
CA ARG A 292 1.79 10.70 -22.28
C ARG A 292 3.21 10.72 -22.87
N HIS A 293 4.25 10.92 -22.08
CA HIS A 293 5.65 10.94 -22.52
C HIS A 293 6.43 9.67 -22.14
N ARG A 294 5.77 8.70 -21.50
CA ARG A 294 6.36 7.39 -21.18
C ARG A 294 5.73 6.28 -22.03
N GLY A 295 6.22 6.16 -23.26
CA GLY A 295 6.25 4.90 -24.02
C GLY A 295 4.90 4.34 -24.50
N ALA A 296 4.74 4.26 -25.81
CA ALA A 296 3.73 3.45 -26.47
C ALA A 296 3.81 1.97 -26.07
N VAL A 297 2.67 1.34 -25.79
CA VAL A 297 2.52 -0.12 -25.79
C VAL A 297 1.50 -0.47 -26.88
N PRO A 298 1.84 -1.33 -27.86
CA PRO A 298 0.89 -1.81 -28.86
C PRO A 298 0.08 -2.98 -28.31
N GLY A 299 -1.25 -2.92 -28.47
CA GLY A 299 -2.15 -4.06 -28.34
C GLY A 299 -2.67 -4.32 -26.91
N GLY A 300 -3.91 -3.90 -26.66
CA GLY A 300 -4.65 -4.17 -25.43
C GLY A 300 -5.54 -2.98 -25.10
N ALA A 301 -6.87 -3.15 -25.20
CA ALA A 301 -7.85 -2.07 -25.12
C ALA A 301 -7.77 -1.32 -23.78
N ALA A 302 -7.07 -0.19 -23.79
CA ALA A 302 -7.10 0.81 -22.73
C ALA A 302 -7.92 2.01 -23.23
N ASN A 303 -8.92 2.43 -22.45
CA ASN A 303 -9.60 3.69 -22.69
C ASN A 303 -8.61 4.81 -22.40
N ILE A 304 -8.13 5.48 -23.45
CA ILE A 304 -7.21 6.62 -23.32
C ILE A 304 -8.05 7.89 -23.19
N TRP A 305 -7.95 8.52 -22.02
CA TRP A 305 -8.60 9.79 -21.72
C TRP A 305 -7.66 10.95 -22.11
N ARG A 306 -8.15 11.89 -22.91
CA ARG A 306 -7.40 13.09 -23.30
C ARG A 306 -8.23 14.32 -22.98
N ALA A 307 -7.92 14.98 -21.87
CA ALA A 307 -8.36 16.36 -21.64
C ALA A 307 -7.27 17.32 -22.17
N THR A 308 -7.62 18.24 -23.06
CA THR A 308 -6.71 19.32 -23.49
C THR A 308 -7.48 20.63 -23.62
N GLY A 309 -7.02 21.67 -22.91
CA GLY A 309 -7.31 23.07 -23.23
C GLY A 309 -7.81 23.93 -22.08
N ALA A 310 -7.20 25.11 -21.90
CA ALA A 310 -7.57 26.17 -20.95
C ALA A 310 -8.83 26.96 -21.37
N ASP A 311 -9.49 26.51 -22.42
CA ASP A 311 -10.59 27.12 -23.16
C ASP A 311 -11.92 26.35 -22.99
N GLY A 312 -11.94 25.36 -22.08
CA GLY A 312 -13.19 24.81 -21.58
C GLY A 312 -13.92 23.84 -22.51
N ARG A 313 -13.22 23.25 -23.49
CA ARG A 313 -13.75 22.17 -24.33
C ARG A 313 -13.13 20.83 -23.96
N CYS A 314 -13.93 19.79 -23.93
CA CYS A 314 -13.50 18.42 -23.70
C CYS A 314 -13.94 17.57 -24.89
N GLU A 315 -13.02 16.80 -25.48
CA GLU A 315 -13.33 15.85 -26.55
C GLU A 315 -13.06 14.43 -26.06
N ILE A 316 -14.02 13.53 -26.28
CA ILE A 316 -13.93 12.12 -25.89
C ILE A 316 -13.84 11.29 -27.17
N TYR A 317 -12.84 10.41 -27.27
CA TYR A 317 -12.67 9.51 -28.40
C TYR A 317 -12.92 8.06 -27.98
N SER A 318 -13.84 7.40 -28.68
CA SER A 318 -14.15 5.97 -28.56
C SER A 318 -13.87 5.29 -29.91
N TYR A 319 -13.36 4.05 -29.88
CA TYR A 319 -13.02 3.27 -31.08
C TYR A 319 -14.24 2.81 -31.89
N ALA A 320 -15.48 3.10 -31.45
CA ALA A 320 -16.72 2.68 -32.11
C ALA A 320 -17.42 3.80 -32.93
N GLY A 321 -16.77 4.95 -33.12
CA GLY A 321 -17.33 6.08 -33.87
C GLY A 321 -17.34 7.35 -33.03
N ALA A 322 -16.95 8.46 -33.65
CA ALA A 322 -16.90 9.76 -32.99
C ALA A 322 -18.33 10.21 -32.66
N VAL A 323 -18.59 10.47 -31.37
CA VAL A 323 -19.73 11.30 -30.95
C VAL A 323 -19.13 12.61 -30.45
N GLU A 324 -19.23 13.64 -31.27
CA GLU A 324 -18.85 14.99 -30.89
C GLU A 324 -19.95 15.57 -29.99
N ILE A 325 -19.70 15.64 -28.68
CA ILE A 325 -20.62 16.30 -27.75
C ILE A 325 -20.00 17.65 -27.38
N SER A 326 -20.50 18.72 -27.99
CA SER A 326 -20.20 20.09 -27.56
C SER A 326 -20.89 20.37 -26.23
N LEU A 327 -20.13 20.35 -25.14
CA LEU A 327 -20.55 20.92 -23.87
C LEU A 327 -20.05 22.37 -23.79
N SER A 328 -20.97 23.31 -23.86
CA SER A 328 -20.69 24.72 -23.59
C SER A 328 -20.53 24.92 -22.08
N LEU A 329 -19.33 25.24 -21.60
CA LEU A 329 -19.19 25.78 -20.25
C LEU A 329 -19.89 27.15 -20.20
N CYS A 330 -20.99 27.22 -19.46
CA CYS A 330 -21.69 28.48 -19.22
C CYS A 330 -20.76 29.41 -18.40
N PRO A 331 -20.44 30.64 -18.86
CA PRO A 331 -19.49 31.52 -18.17
C PRO A 331 -19.99 32.12 -16.85
N GLN A 332 -21.17 31.73 -16.38
CA GLN A 332 -21.79 32.27 -15.17
C GLN A 332 -22.25 31.12 -14.25
N ALA A 333 -21.32 30.59 -13.46
CA ALA A 333 -21.67 29.76 -12.32
C ALA A 333 -20.60 29.83 -11.24
N SER A 334 -20.44 31.00 -10.64
CA SER A 334 -19.97 31.11 -9.26
C SER A 334 -21.09 30.60 -8.33
N GLY A 335 -21.00 29.34 -7.89
CA GLY A 335 -22.01 28.78 -6.99
C GLY A 335 -21.73 27.33 -6.64
N ALA A 336 -21.83 27.02 -5.35
CA ALA A 336 -21.60 25.71 -4.77
C ALA A 336 -22.47 24.61 -5.39
N GLY A 337 -21.85 23.43 -5.59
CA GLY A 337 -22.50 22.13 -5.71
C GLY A 337 -23.14 21.81 -7.06
N GLN A 338 -22.47 21.02 -7.90
CA GLN A 338 -23.13 20.16 -8.89
C GLN A 338 -22.38 18.84 -9.07
N TRP A 339 -23.11 17.74 -8.93
CA TRP A 339 -22.67 16.36 -9.12
C TRP A 339 -22.90 15.93 -10.57
N LEU A 340 -21.99 15.15 -11.15
CA LEU A 340 -22.22 14.44 -12.41
C LEU A 340 -22.34 12.94 -12.11
N TRP A 341 -23.56 12.39 -12.19
CA TRP A 341 -23.78 10.95 -12.16
C TRP A 341 -23.90 10.46 -13.61
N LEU A 342 -23.06 9.49 -13.99
CA LEU A 342 -23.22 8.75 -15.24
C LEU A 342 -23.30 7.27 -14.92
N TRP A 343 -24.50 6.72 -15.07
CA TRP A 343 -24.84 5.31 -14.93
C TRP A 343 -24.39 4.56 -16.19
N PRO A 344 -23.78 3.37 -16.08
CA PRO A 344 -23.52 2.54 -17.25
C PRO A 344 -24.80 1.76 -17.59
N GLY A 345 -25.40 2.06 -18.74
CA GLY A 345 -26.32 1.15 -19.42
C GLY A 345 -25.56 0.01 -20.07
#